data_AF-A0AAT9HD24-F1
#
_entry.id   AF-A0AAT9HD24-F1
#
_cell.length_a   1.000
_cell.length_b   1.000
_cell.length_c   1.000
_cell.angle_alpha   90.00
_cell.angle_beta   90.00
_cell.angle_gamma   90.00
#
_symmetry.space_group_name_H-M   'P 1'
#
loop_
_entity.id
_entity.type
_entity.pdbx_description
1 polymer ?
#
loop_
_entity_poly.entity_id
_entity_poly.type
_entity_poly.pdbx_seq_one_letter_code
_entity_poly.pdbx_strand_id
1 'polypeptide(L)'
;MANNVNGLLPGHRDASLLAERFARAGWRSTSSSWHGYEVGTSWCEVDLTPLHDETILLNGVIAPHRLDALATLLTRFGLPYTLELYAEDGTLLRELRR
;
A
#
# COMPACT_ATOMS: atom_id res chain seq x y z
N MET A 1 14.07 -8.52 7.05
CA MET A 1 13.98 -7.83 5.75
C MET A 1 13.11 -6.62 5.99
N ALA A 2 13.60 -5.41 5.72
CA ALA A 2 12.84 -4.19 5.95
C ALA A 2 11.92 -3.92 4.76
N ASN A 3 10.64 -3.70 5.03
CA ASN A 3 9.73 -3.09 4.05
C ASN A 3 10.21 -1.66 3.82
N ASN A 4 10.32 -1.25 2.56
CA ASN A 4 10.78 0.09 2.23
C ASN A 4 9.63 1.09 2.13
N VAL A 5 8.38 0.62 2.09
CA VAL A 5 7.19 1.45 2.19
C VAL A 5 6.25 0.87 3.23
N ASN A 6 5.74 1.75 4.10
CA ASN A 6 4.65 1.46 5.01
C ASN A 6 3.58 2.52 4.83
N GLY A 7 2.32 2.13 4.96
CA GLY A 7 1.20 3.02 4.80
C GLY A 7 -0.01 2.57 5.58
N LEU A 8 -0.81 3.55 5.99
CA LEU A 8 -2.07 3.33 6.67
C LEU A 8 -3.17 3.90 5.78
N LEU A 9 -4.21 3.09 5.55
CA LEU A 9 -5.36 3.43 4.72
C LEU A 9 -6.62 3.34 5.59
N PRO A 10 -7.01 4.41 6.29
CA PRO A 10 -8.17 4.42 7.18
C PRO A 10 -9.50 4.31 6.44
N GLY A 11 -10.54 3.86 7.15
CA GLY A 11 -11.91 3.76 6.64
C GLY A 11 -12.20 2.50 5.82
N HIS A 12 -11.33 1.49 5.92
CA HIS A 12 -11.41 0.23 5.20
C HIS A 12 -11.20 -0.95 6.13
N ARG A 13 -12.24 -1.78 6.30
CA ARG A 13 -12.16 -3.05 7.04
C ARG A 13 -11.79 -4.25 6.15
N ASP A 14 -11.99 -4.10 4.85
CA ASP A 14 -11.91 -5.22 3.90
C ASP A 14 -10.85 -4.93 2.83
N ALA A 15 -9.75 -5.68 2.88
CA ALA A 15 -8.66 -5.58 1.91
C ALA A 15 -9.08 -6.07 0.52
N SER A 16 -10.12 -6.92 0.38
CA SER A 16 -10.55 -7.44 -0.92
C SER A 16 -11.05 -6.33 -1.84
N LEU A 17 -11.88 -5.41 -1.31
CA LEU A 17 -12.38 -4.26 -2.06
C LEU A 17 -11.26 -3.34 -2.54
N LEU A 18 -10.21 -3.20 -1.73
CA LEU A 18 -9.04 -2.42 -2.08
C LEU A 18 -8.20 -3.15 -3.14
N ALA A 19 -7.95 -4.44 -2.97
CA ALA A 19 -7.25 -5.30 -3.91
C ALA A 19 -7.92 -5.28 -5.30
N GLU A 20 -9.25 -5.32 -5.34
CA GLU A 20 -9.99 -5.15 -6.60
C GLU A 20 -9.79 -3.77 -7.24
N ARG A 21 -9.68 -2.69 -6.46
CA ARG A 21 -9.38 -1.35 -7.00
C ARG A 21 -8.00 -1.32 -7.64
N PHE A 22 -7.01 -1.95 -7.01
CA PHE A 22 -5.68 -2.14 -7.58
C PHE A 22 -5.72 -2.97 -8.87
N ALA A 23 -6.44 -4.09 -8.87
CA ALA A 23 -6.62 -4.93 -10.06
C ALA A 23 -7.25 -4.15 -11.23
N ARG A 24 -8.32 -3.37 -10.95
CA ARG A 24 -8.96 -2.49 -11.95
C ARG A 24 -8.03 -1.36 -12.44
N ALA A 25 -7.01 -0.99 -11.66
CA ALA A 25 -5.97 -0.06 -12.07
C ALA A 25 -4.79 -0.74 -12.80
N GLY A 26 -4.89 -2.04 -13.10
CA GLY A 26 -3.89 -2.80 -13.86
C GLY A 26 -2.78 -3.43 -13.02
N TRP A 27 -2.92 -3.48 -11.69
CA TRP A 27 -1.97 -4.16 -10.82
C TRP A 27 -2.28 -5.66 -10.75
N ARG A 28 -1.25 -6.48 -10.53
CA ARG A 28 -1.45 -7.85 -10.06
C ARG A 28 -2.12 -7.78 -8.68
N SER A 29 -3.02 -8.71 -8.43
CA SER A 29 -3.72 -8.84 -7.14
C SER A 29 -3.93 -10.31 -6.85
N THR A 30 -3.44 -10.77 -5.71
CA THR A 30 -3.48 -12.17 -5.29
C THR A 30 -3.82 -12.24 -3.80
N SER A 31 -4.70 -13.18 -3.42
CA SER A 31 -4.97 -13.43 -2.00
C SER A 31 -3.68 -13.94 -1.35
N SER A 32 -3.18 -13.26 -0.32
CA SER A 32 -1.98 -13.66 0.42
C SER A 32 -2.32 -14.37 1.74
N SER A 33 -3.52 -14.14 2.28
CA SER A 33 -4.08 -14.88 3.41
C SER A 33 -5.62 -14.87 3.37
N TRP A 34 -6.27 -15.33 4.44
CA TRP A 34 -7.73 -15.33 4.54
C TRP A 34 -8.35 -13.92 4.47
N HIS A 35 -7.62 -12.90 4.92
CA HIS A 35 -8.07 -11.50 4.95
C HIS A 35 -7.08 -10.53 4.30
N GLY A 36 -5.91 -11.00 3.86
CA GLY A 36 -4.86 -10.19 3.27
C GLY A 36 -4.69 -10.44 1.78
N TYR A 37 -4.24 -9.40 1.07
CA TYR A 37 -3.98 -9.44 -0.36
C TYR A 37 -2.61 -8.86 -0.68
N GLU A 38 -1.88 -9.50 -1.57
CA GLU A 38 -0.68 -8.93 -2.17
C GLU A 38 -1.07 -8.25 -3.48
N VAL A 39 -0.67 -7.00 -3.67
CA VAL A 39 -0.85 -6.26 -4.92
C VAL A 39 0.48 -5.76 -5.44
N GLY A 40 0.67 -5.79 -6.77
CA GLY A 40 1.96 -5.40 -7.32
C GLY A 40 2.01 -5.04 -8.80
N THR A 41 3.13 -4.44 -9.17
CA THR A 41 3.59 -4.05 -10.50
C THR A 41 5.08 -4.35 -10.61
N SER A 42 5.73 -4.01 -11.72
CA SER A 42 7.19 -4.15 -11.86
C SER A 42 8.02 -3.25 -10.94
N TRP A 43 7.40 -2.27 -10.27
CA TRP A 43 8.09 -1.28 -9.43
C TRP A 43 7.53 -1.18 -8.01
N CYS A 44 6.52 -1.97 -7.66
CA CYS A 44 5.90 -1.98 -6.33
C CYS A 44 5.29 -3.34 -6.05
N GLU A 45 5.49 -3.87 -4.86
CA GLU A 45 4.88 -5.09 -4.36
C GLU A 45 4.60 -4.90 -2.88
N VAL A 46 3.31 -4.91 -2.51
CA VAL A 46 2.85 -4.58 -1.17
C VAL A 46 1.75 -5.53 -0.71
N ASP A 47 1.78 -5.88 0.56
CA ASP A 47 0.70 -6.55 1.25
C ASP A 47 -0.32 -5.54 1.77
N LEU A 48 -1.59 -5.90 1.65
CA LEU A 48 -2.75 -5.21 2.19
C LEU A 48 -3.29 -6.07 3.34
N THR A 49 -3.04 -5.63 4.57
CA THR A 49 -3.42 -6.37 5.79
C THR A 49 -4.42 -5.56 6.60
N PRO A 50 -5.65 -6.07 6.83
CA PRO A 50 -6.60 -5.42 7.72
C PRO A 50 -6.08 -5.37 9.17
N LEU A 51 -6.23 -4.21 9.81
CA LEU A 51 -6.01 -3.99 11.23
C LEU A 51 -7.35 -3.95 11.99
N HIS A 52 -7.29 -3.93 13.32
CA HIS A 52 -8.47 -4.00 14.18
C HIS A 52 -9.35 -2.73 14.19
N ASP A 53 -8.87 -1.62 13.62
CA ASP A 53 -9.42 -0.26 13.75
C ASP A 53 -9.96 0.32 12.43
N GLU A 54 -10.43 -0.53 11.51
CA GLU A 54 -10.86 -0.11 10.17
C GLU A 54 -9.76 0.53 9.32
N THR A 55 -8.52 0.15 9.59
CA THR A 55 -7.37 0.58 8.81
C THR A 55 -6.81 -0.61 8.05
N ILE A 56 -6.46 -0.41 6.78
CA ILE A 56 -5.60 -1.36 6.06
C ILE A 56 -4.16 -0.89 6.19
N LEU A 57 -3.30 -1.78 6.69
CA LEU A 57 -1.85 -1.64 6.58
C LEU A 57 -1.45 -2.00 5.14
N LEU A 58 -0.74 -1.08 4.50
CA LEU A 58 -0.04 -1.30 3.25
C LEU A 58 1.45 -1.37 3.57
N ASN A 59 2.13 -2.47 3.27
CA ASN A 59 3.57 -2.56 3.50
C ASN A 59 4.28 -3.44 2.47
N GLY A 60 5.51 -3.10 2.13
CA GLY A 60 6.31 -3.90 1.20
C GLY A 60 7.44 -3.13 0.55
N VAL A 61 7.66 -3.38 -0.74
CA VAL A 61 8.76 -2.80 -1.51
C VAL A 61 8.26 -1.94 -2.67
N ILE A 62 8.87 -0.77 -2.86
CA ILE A 62 8.61 0.19 -3.95
C ILE A 62 9.93 0.75 -4.49
N ALA A 63 10.00 1.03 -5.79
CA ALA A 63 11.07 1.87 -6.32
C ALA A 63 10.96 3.29 -5.72
N PRO A 64 12.00 3.83 -5.04
CA PRO A 64 11.90 5.08 -4.26
C PRO A 64 11.31 6.28 -5.03
N HIS A 65 11.66 6.41 -6.31
CA HIS A 65 11.18 7.48 -7.19
C HIS A 65 9.71 7.35 -7.62
N ARG A 66 9.01 6.27 -7.23
CA ARG A 66 7.61 5.99 -7.59
C ARG A 66 6.62 6.21 -6.45
N LEU A 67 7.06 6.69 -5.29
CA LEU A 67 6.16 6.96 -4.16
C LEU A 67 5.00 7.89 -4.54
N ASP A 68 5.25 8.94 -5.33
CA ASP A 68 4.20 9.85 -5.81
C ASP A 68 3.19 9.18 -6.75
N ALA A 69 3.62 8.16 -7.50
CA ALA A 69 2.72 7.40 -8.36
C ALA A 69 1.74 6.55 -7.54
N LEU A 70 2.23 5.93 -6.46
CA LEU A 70 1.37 5.23 -5.50
C LEU A 70 0.41 6.20 -4.80
N ALA A 71 0.91 7.34 -4.32
CA ALA A 71 0.09 8.38 -3.67
C ALA A 71 -1.01 8.93 -4.60
N THR A 72 -0.68 9.15 -5.87
CA THR A 72 -1.63 9.60 -6.91
C THR A 72 -2.72 8.54 -7.14
N LEU A 73 -2.35 7.26 -7.14
CA LEU A 73 -3.30 6.16 -7.29
C LEU A 73 -4.27 6.09 -6.10
N LEU A 74 -3.76 6.16 -4.86
CA LEU A 74 -4.58 6.17 -3.64
C LEU A 74 -5.51 7.39 -3.59
N THR A 75 -4.99 8.55 -4.00
CA THR A 75 -5.78 9.76 -4.23
C THR A 75 -6.94 9.51 -5.20
N ARG A 76 -6.67 8.83 -6.33
CA ARG A 76 -7.70 8.53 -7.34
C ARG A 76 -8.75 7.55 -6.83
N PHE A 77 -8.36 6.66 -5.91
CA PHE A 77 -9.31 5.80 -5.20
C PHE A 77 -10.16 6.56 -4.17
N GLY A 78 -9.88 7.84 -3.93
CA GLY A 78 -10.57 8.67 -2.95
C GLY A 78 -10.28 8.26 -1.51
N LEU A 79 -9.09 7.70 -1.26
CA LEU A 79 -8.70 7.16 0.04
C LEU A 79 -7.91 8.19 0.84
N PRO A 80 -8.19 8.37 2.15
CA PRO A 80 -7.23 8.96 3.06
C PRO A 80 -6.04 8.00 3.19
N TYR A 81 -4.83 8.53 3.35
CA TYR A 81 -3.64 7.72 3.54
C TYR A 81 -2.53 8.45 4.28
N THR A 82 -1.68 7.67 4.93
CA THR A 82 -0.29 8.01 5.22
C THR A 82 0.60 7.03 4.47
N LEU A 83 1.70 7.50 3.87
CA LEU A 83 2.73 6.68 3.24
C LEU A 83 4.09 7.15 3.73
N GLU A 84 4.90 6.22 4.19
CA GLU A 84 6.26 6.41 4.67
C GLU A 84 7.21 5.56 3.82
N LEU A 85 8.23 6.20 3.27
CA LEU A 85 9.28 5.56 2.49
C LEU A 85 10.56 5.51 3.32
N TYR A 86 11.18 4.35 3.38
CA TYR A 86 12.38 4.06 4.16
C TYR A 86 13.54 3.64 3.25
N ALA A 87 14.75 3.99 3.66
CA ALA A 87 15.98 3.41 3.12
C ALA A 87 16.17 1.97 3.64
N GLU A 88 17.10 1.23 3.04
CA GLU A 88 17.39 -0.16 3.44
C GLU A 88 17.86 -0.30 4.90
N ASP A 89 18.49 0.74 5.44
CA ASP A 89 18.93 0.81 6.85
C ASP A 89 17.80 1.20 7.83
N GLY A 90 16.57 1.40 7.34
CA GLY A 90 15.43 1.81 8.14
C GLY A 90 15.30 3.32 8.35
N THR A 91 16.16 4.14 7.73
CA THR A 91 16.02 5.61 7.77
C THR A 91 14.77 6.06 7.02
N LEU A 92 13.89 6.84 7.66
CA LEU A 92 12.75 7.47 6.99
C LEU A 92 13.24 8.51 5.98
N LEU A 93 12.96 8.29 4.70
CA LEU A 93 13.34 9.17 3.60
C LEU A 93 12.26 10.20 3.28
N ARG A 94 10.98 9.80 3.34
CA ARG A 94 9.86 10.66 2.96
C ARG A 94 8.54 10.19 3.55
N GLU A 95 7.67 11.14 3.85
CA GLU A 95 6.29 10.90 4.26
C GLU A 95 5.32 11.68 3.36
N LEU A 96 4.20 11.07 2.99
CA LEU A 96 3.07 11.68 2.30
C LEU A 96 1.78 11.38 3.05
N ARG A 97 0.87 12.35 3.10
CA ARG A 97 -0.44 12.17 3.76
C ARG A 97 -1.56 12.90 3.02
N ARG A 98 -2.77 12.35 3.09
CA ARG A 98 -4.00 12.94 2.57
C ARG A 98 -5.22 12.52 3.37
#